data_AF-A0A6I4Z276-F1
#
_entry.id   AF-A0A6I4Z276-F1
#
_cell.length_a   1.000
_cell.length_b   1.000
_cell.length_c   1.000
_cell.angle_alpha   90.00
_cell.angle_beta   90.00
_cell.angle_gamma   90.00
#
_symmetry.space_group_name_H-M   'P 1'
#
loop_
_entity.id
_entity.type
_entity.pdbx_description
1 polymer ?
#
loop_
_entity_poly.entity_id
_entity_poly.type
_entity_poly.pdbx_seq_one_letter_code
_entity_poly.pdbx_strand_id
1 'polypeptide(L)' 'MLQLLITARKEKSLTQVELALQLKRPQSFVSKYELGERRIDVIEFIMICEAISADPCAIIRQL' A
#
# COMPACT_ATOMS: atom_id res chain seq x y z
N MET A 1 0.72 -3.97 -10.15
CA MET A 1 1.18 -3.75 -8.76
C MET A 1 0.36 -2.69 -8.03
N LEU A 2 0.45 -1.39 -8.39
CA LEU A 2 -0.22 -0.31 -7.65
C LEU A 2 -1.72 -0.53 -7.49
N GLN A 3 -2.41 -0.93 -8.57
CA GLN A 3 -3.83 -1.26 -8.51
C GLN A 3 -4.15 -2.40 -7.54
N LEU A 4 -3.27 -3.41 -7.42
CA LEU A 4 -3.46 -4.51 -6.47
C LEU A 4 -3.38 -4.01 -5.02
N LEU A 5 -2.43 -3.12 -4.71
CA LEU A 5 -2.31 -2.50 -3.39
C LEU A 5 -3.52 -1.60 -3.05
N ILE A 6 -3.99 -0.82 -4.03
CA ILE A 6 -5.17 0.05 -3.86
C ILE A 6 -6.42 -0.80 -3.60
N THR A 7 -6.61 -1.87 -4.37
CA THR A 7 -7.74 -2.79 -4.20
C THR A 7 -7.68 -3.46 -2.83
N ALA A 8 -6.52 -4.03 -2.45
CA ALA A 8 -6.35 -4.66 -1.14
C ALA A 8 -6.62 -3.68 0.02
N ARG A 9 -6.16 -2.43 -0.07
CA ARG A 9 -6.49 -1.40 0.93
C ARG A 9 -7.99 -1.16 1.03
N LYS A 10 -8.67 -1.02 -0.13
CA LYS A 10 -10.11 -0.76 -0.19
C LYS A 10 -10.93 -1.94 0.33
N GLU A 11 -10.51 -3.18 0.07
CA GLU A 11 -11.14 -4.39 0.61
C GLU A 11 -11.07 -4.44 2.14
N LYS A 12 -10.01 -3.87 2.73
CA LYS A 12 -9.89 -3.68 4.18
C LYS A 12 -10.64 -2.45 4.71
N SER A 13 -11.35 -1.72 3.85
CA SER A 13 -12.05 -0.48 4.19
C SER A 13 -11.16 0.60 4.83
N LEU A 14 -9.84 0.54 4.60
CA LEU A 14 -8.91 1.52 5.14
C LEU A 14 -8.88 2.76 4.26
N THR A 15 -9.00 3.94 4.85
CA THR A 15 -8.71 5.21 4.19
C THR A 15 -7.19 5.37 3.95
N GLN A 16 -6.81 6.30 3.08
CA GLN A 16 -5.39 6.63 2.89
C GLN A 16 -4.76 7.23 4.17
N VAL A 17 -5.55 7.94 4.97
CA VAL A 17 -5.10 8.53 6.25
C VAL A 17 -4.81 7.43 7.27
N GLU A 18 -5.70 6.45 7.41
CA GLU A 18 -5.53 5.33 8.35
C GLU A 18 -4.33 4.45 7.99
N LEU A 19 -4.16 4.13 6.69
CA LEU A 19 -2.98 3.40 6.25
C LEU A 19 -1.69 4.18 6.52
N ALA A 20 -1.68 5.49 6.26
CA ALA A 20 -0.52 6.32 6.52
C ALA A 20 -0.17 6.36 8.03
N LEU A 21 -1.20 6.41 8.88
CA LEU A 21 -1.04 6.36 10.34
C LEU A 21 -0.40 5.04 10.78
N GLN A 22 -0.88 3.89 10.25
CA GLN A 22 -0.30 2.57 10.51
C GLN A 22 1.17 2.48 10.08
N LEU A 23 1.50 3.08 8.93
CA LEU A 23 2.86 3.14 8.39
C LEU A 23 3.76 4.18 9.08
N LYS A 24 3.22 4.98 10.00
CA LYS A 24 3.91 6.13 10.61
C LYS A 24 4.48 7.09 9.55
N ARG A 25 3.69 7.34 8.50
CA ARG A 25 4.01 8.22 7.38
C ARG A 25 2.94 9.32 7.24
N PRO A 26 3.25 10.46 6.60
CA PRO A 26 2.22 11.42 6.21
C PRO A 26 1.26 10.79 5.20
N GLN A 27 0.00 11.22 5.17
CA GLN A 27 -0.97 10.72 4.18
C GLN A 27 -0.51 10.92 2.73
N SER A 28 0.30 11.96 2.48
CA SER A 28 0.92 12.20 1.17
C SER A 28 1.85 11.08 0.69
N PHE A 29 2.38 10.25 1.60
CA PHE A 29 3.09 9.03 1.21
C PHE A 29 2.16 8.08 0.47
N VAL A 30 0.96 7.85 1.02
CA VAL A 30 -0.04 6.94 0.45
C VAL A 30 -0.60 7.50 -0.86
N SER A 31 -1.02 8.76 -0.88
CA SER A 31 -1.57 9.34 -2.10
C SER A 31 -0.56 9.36 -3.26
N LYS A 32 0.70 9.71 -3.00
CA LYS A 32 1.73 9.77 -4.04
C LYS A 32 2.06 8.41 -4.64
N TYR A 33 2.14 7.35 -3.83
CA TYR A 33 2.38 6.02 -4.42
C TYR A 33 1.14 5.49 -5.13
N GLU A 34 -0.07 5.75 -4.62
CA GLU A 34 -1.31 5.32 -5.29
C GLU A 34 -1.54 6.03 -6.63
N LEU A 35 -1.09 7.28 -6.75
CA LEU A 35 -1.09 8.05 -7.99
C LEU A 35 0.10 7.72 -8.92
N GLY A 36 1.07 6.93 -8.45
CA GLY A 36 2.29 6.60 -9.21
C GLY A 36 3.32 7.74 -9.29
N GLU A 37 3.11 8.84 -8.58
CA GLU A 37 4.04 9.99 -8.49
C GLU A 37 5.29 9.67 -7.68
N ARG A 38 5.22 8.62 -6.84
CA ARG A 38 6.33 8.13 -6.04
C ARG A 38 6.50 6.63 -6.23
N ARG A 39 7.71 6.21 -6.59
CA ARG A 39 8.09 4.79 -6.55
C ARG A 39 8.23 4.33 -5.10
N ILE A 40 7.71 3.14 -4.81
CA ILE A 40 7.97 2.44 -3.56
C ILE A 40 9.09 1.43 -3.78
N ASP A 41 9.99 1.30 -2.80
CA ASP A 41 10.97 0.23 -2.79
C ASP A 41 10.38 -1.07 -2.22
N VAL A 42 11.18 -2.14 -2.21
CA VAL A 42 10.73 -3.47 -1.75
C VAL A 42 10.40 -3.51 -0.26
N ILE A 43 11.10 -2.73 0.58
CA ILE A 43 10.85 -2.67 2.02
C ILE A 43 9.53 -1.94 2.26
N GLU A 44 9.31 -0.82 1.57
CA GLU A 44 8.06 -0.08 1.61
C GLU A 44 6.88 -0.91 1.11
N PHE A 45 7.07 -1.69 0.03
CA PHE A 45 6.06 -2.62 -0.45
C PHE A 45 5.67 -3.66 0.61
N ILE A 46 6.65 -4.29 1.28
CA ILE A 46 6.39 -5.26 2.36
C ILE A 46 5.64 -4.59 3.51
N MET A 47 6.09 -3.42 3.97
CA MET A 47 5.42 -2.68 5.04
C MET A 47 3.97 -2.31 4.69
N ILE A 48 3.70 -1.89 3.46
CA ILE A 48 2.34 -1.59 2.99
C ILE A 48 1.48 -2.86 3.02
N CYS A 49 2.01 -3.98 2.53
CA CYS A 49 1.30 -5.26 2.54
C CYS A 49 0.95 -5.72 3.96
N GLU A 50 1.91 -5.63 4.89
CA GLU A 50 1.70 -5.96 6.30
C GLU A 50 0.61 -5.06 6.92
N ALA A 51 0.67 -3.75 6.69
CA ALA A 51 -0.30 -2.80 7.23
C ALA A 51 -1.73 -3.08 6.72
N ILE A 52 -1.89 -3.47 5.45
CA ILE A 52 -3.19 -3.85 4.89
C ILE A 52 -3.51 -5.35 5.03
N SER A 53 -2.73 -6.11 5.82
CA SER A 53 -2.91 -7.56 6.01
C SER A 53 -3.04 -8.34 4.69
N ALA A 54 -2.20 -8.01 3.70
CA ALA A 54 -2.08 -8.69 2.42
C ALA A 54 -0.77 -9.47 2.36
N ASP A 55 -0.76 -10.62 1.68
CA ASP A 55 0.48 -11.38 1.42
C ASP A 55 1.28 -10.72 0.28
N PRO A 56 2.51 -10.23 0.55
CA PRO A 56 3.36 -9.67 -0.50
C PRO A 56 3.61 -10.65 -1.66
N CYS A 57 3.79 -11.94 -1.36
CA CYS A 57 4.04 -12.97 -2.37
C CYS A 57 2.82 -13.15 -3.28
N ALA A 58 1.62 -13.16 -2.72
CA ALA A 58 0.39 -13.25 -3.49
C ALA A 58 0.22 -12.07 -4.45
N ILE A 59 0.56 -10.84 -4.02
CA ILE A 59 0.49 -9.67 -4.90
C ILE A 59 1.50 -9.77 -6.05
N ILE A 60 2.73 -10.19 -5.79
CA ILE A 60 3.76 -10.34 -6.83
C ILE A 60 3.38 -11.41 -7.86
N ARG A 61 2.76 -12.52 -7.43
CA ARG A 61 2.31 -13.59 -8.34
C ARG A 61 1.17 -13.15 -9.29
N GLN A 62 0.47 -12.06 -8.98
CA GLN A 62 -0.63 -11.51 -9.79
C GLN A 62 -0.19 -10.36 -10.70
N LEU A 63 1.11 -10.04 -10.74
CA LEU A 63 1.68 -9.08 -11.69
C LEU A 63 1.77 -9.69 -13.09
#